data_AF-A0A9W8MBF6-F1
#
_entry.id   AF-A0A9W8MBF6-F1
#
_cell.length_a   1.000
_cell.length_b   1.000
_cell.length_c   1.000
_cell.angle_alpha   90.00
_cell.angle_beta   90.00
_cell.angle_gamma   90.00
#
_symmetry.space_group_name_H-M   'P 1'
#
loop_
_entity.id
_entity.type
_entity.pdbx_description
1 polymer ?
#
loop_
_entity_poly.entity_id
_entity_poly.type
_entity_poly.pdbx_seq_one_letter_code
_entity_poly.pdbx_strand_id
1 'polypeptide(L)'
;MLCISNILLACTTVTLFARGVLADCSFTSLQQATKEYVSGQATGAFATSVSTTNAAYTENFRTANIRTGLISKPLKVDYNRSLHDTIECATYTEVIVTDRAHPYVIGTQMRFNTPTDPASPLTVKQIDSVITDQGDWLFNATGTFYYASRENWFVIPPRVTQYSRRYQGSCRRLPRFIQ
;
A
#
# COMPACT_ATOMS: atom_id res chain seq x y z
N MET A 1 10.90 -36.51 66.28
CA MET A 1 10.34 -37.20 65.10
C MET A 1 9.21 -36.32 64.57
N LEU A 2 9.46 -35.54 63.51
CA LEU A 2 8.98 -35.77 62.11
C LEU A 2 7.44 -35.59 62.01
N CYS A 3 6.83 -34.77 61.14
CA CYS A 3 7.21 -34.16 59.86
C CYS A 3 6.43 -32.84 59.66
N ILE A 4 7.11 -31.77 59.24
CA ILE A 4 6.46 -30.54 58.73
C ILE A 4 6.24 -30.76 57.23
N SER A 5 4.99 -30.86 56.80
CA SER A 5 4.62 -31.11 55.41
C SER A 5 4.48 -29.77 54.67
N ASN A 6 5.43 -29.47 53.78
CA ASN A 6 5.41 -28.28 52.92
C ASN A 6 4.43 -28.50 51.76
N ILE A 7 3.22 -27.96 51.88
CA ILE A 7 2.28 -27.86 50.77
C ILE A 7 2.68 -26.66 49.91
N LEU A 8 3.41 -26.93 48.83
CA LEU A 8 3.68 -25.97 47.76
C LEU A 8 2.39 -25.68 47.00
N LEU A 9 1.80 -24.51 47.26
CA LEU A 9 0.67 -23.97 46.50
C LEU A 9 1.20 -23.42 45.16
N ALA A 10 1.20 -24.25 44.12
CA ALA A 10 1.55 -23.83 42.76
C ALA A 10 0.42 -22.99 42.17
N CYS A 11 0.58 -21.66 42.20
CA CYS A 11 -0.31 -20.72 41.53
C CYS A 11 0.02 -20.69 40.03
N THR A 12 -0.63 -21.54 39.25
CA THR A 12 -0.53 -21.54 37.78
C THR A 12 -1.27 -20.31 37.24
N THR A 13 -0.52 -19.24 36.95
CA THR A 13 -1.03 -18.06 36.24
C THR A 13 -1.36 -18.44 34.80
N VAL A 14 -2.64 -18.61 34.50
CA VAL A 14 -3.13 -18.72 33.13
C VAL A 14 -3.06 -17.32 32.51
N THR A 15 -1.97 -17.03 31.80
CA THR A 15 -1.84 -15.84 30.96
C THR A 15 -2.79 -15.98 29.77
N LEU A 16 -3.94 -15.31 29.85
CA LEU A 16 -4.80 -15.08 28.69
C LEU A 16 -4.03 -14.20 27.70
N PHE A 17 -3.47 -14.78 26.63
CA PHE A 17 -3.01 -13.99 25.50
C PHE A 17 -4.25 -13.41 24.81
N ALA A 18 -4.53 -12.13 25.06
CA ALA A 18 -5.43 -11.38 24.20
C ALA A 18 -4.84 -11.42 22.79
N ARG A 19 -5.46 -12.20 21.89
CA ARG A 19 -5.17 -12.10 20.47
C ARG A 19 -5.65 -10.73 20.05
N GLY A 20 -4.73 -9.76 19.98
CA GLY A 20 -4.99 -8.54 19.25
C GLY A 20 -5.47 -8.95 17.87
N VAL A 21 -6.58 -8.37 17.41
CA VAL A 21 -6.89 -8.36 15.98
C VAL A 21 -5.62 -7.79 15.34
N LEU A 22 -4.90 -8.60 14.57
CA LEU A 22 -3.73 -8.11 13.85
C LEU A 22 -4.23 -6.92 13.04
N ALA A 23 -3.64 -5.75 13.30
CA ALA A 23 -3.94 -4.62 12.47
C ALA A 23 -3.52 -4.99 11.05
N ASP A 24 -4.49 -4.92 10.14
CA ASP A 24 -4.26 -4.73 8.72
C ASP A 24 -3.07 -3.78 8.49
N CYS A 25 -2.33 -3.93 7.38
CA CYS A 25 -1.05 -3.26 7.16
C CYS A 25 -1.01 -1.82 7.66
N SER A 26 -0.01 -1.49 8.49
CA SER A 26 0.10 -0.16 9.08
C SER A 26 0.14 0.92 7.98
N PHE A 27 -0.80 1.85 8.05
CA PHE A 27 -0.90 2.96 7.10
C PHE A 27 0.40 3.76 7.01
N THR A 28 1.10 3.98 8.13
CA THR A 28 2.38 4.71 8.15
C THR A 28 3.49 3.95 7.43
N SER A 29 3.51 2.62 7.53
CA SER A 29 4.47 1.77 6.82
C SER A 29 4.23 1.80 5.31
N LEU A 30 2.95 1.77 4.88
CA LEU A 30 2.59 1.91 3.47
C LEU A 30 2.97 3.30 2.93
N GLN A 31 2.76 4.36 3.70
CA GLN A 31 3.21 5.71 3.34
C GLN A 31 4.72 5.78 3.15
N GLN A 32 5.47 5.20 4.09
CA GLN A 32 6.93 5.17 4.01
C GLN A 32 7.40 4.44 2.75
N ALA A 33 6.83 3.26 2.45
CA ALA A 33 7.14 2.51 1.24
C ALA A 33 6.89 3.32 -0.04
N THR A 34 5.78 4.07 -0.12
CA THR A 34 5.51 4.92 -1.30
C THR A 34 6.45 6.10 -1.42
N LYS A 35 6.89 6.71 -0.31
CA LYS A 35 7.90 7.79 -0.34
C LYS A 35 9.24 7.28 -0.86
N GLU A 36 9.66 6.11 -0.41
CA GLU A 36 10.88 5.46 -0.88
C GLU A 36 10.78 5.07 -2.35
N TYR A 37 9.63 4.56 -2.80
CA TYR A 37 9.40 4.30 -4.21
C TYR A 37 9.54 5.56 -5.06
N VAL A 38 8.87 6.67 -4.69
CA VAL A 38 8.97 7.94 -5.43
C VAL A 38 10.40 8.48 -5.44
N SER A 39 11.10 8.44 -4.30
CA SER A 39 12.51 8.84 -4.21
C SER A 39 13.43 7.95 -5.04
N GLY A 40 13.17 6.64 -5.04
CA GLY A 40 13.91 5.66 -5.83
C GLY A 40 13.72 5.89 -7.32
N GLN A 41 12.49 6.14 -7.76
CA GLN A 41 12.19 6.49 -9.16
C GLN A 41 12.88 7.80 -9.57
N ALA A 42 12.93 8.79 -8.68
CA ALA A 42 13.59 10.07 -8.96
C ALA A 42 15.10 9.94 -9.15
N THR A 43 15.72 8.98 -8.48
CA THR A 43 17.18 8.78 -8.48
C THR A 43 17.65 7.63 -9.35
N GLY A 44 16.74 6.75 -9.80
CA GLY A 44 17.07 5.47 -10.43
C GLY A 44 17.66 4.45 -9.47
N ALA A 45 17.76 4.77 -8.18
CA ALA A 45 18.25 3.90 -7.13
C ALA A 45 17.07 3.46 -6.28
N PHE A 46 16.37 2.41 -6.72
CA PHE A 46 15.28 1.82 -5.92
C PHE A 46 15.84 1.14 -4.67
N ALA A 47 16.02 1.94 -3.63
CA ALA A 47 16.34 1.52 -2.28
C ALA A 47 15.10 1.73 -1.42
N THR A 48 14.61 0.66 -0.82
CA THR A 48 13.49 0.70 0.12
C THR A 48 13.92 0.07 1.43
N SER A 49 13.39 0.58 2.54
CA SER A 49 13.51 -0.01 3.88
C SER A 49 12.79 -1.36 3.99
N VAL A 50 11.91 -1.65 3.02
CA VAL A 50 11.14 -2.87 2.89
C VAL A 50 11.90 -3.85 2.00
N SER A 51 12.03 -5.12 2.39
CA SER A 51 12.72 -6.10 1.55
C SER A 51 12.00 -6.32 0.21
N THR A 52 12.76 -6.35 -0.87
CA THR A 52 12.30 -6.64 -2.25
C THR A 52 12.92 -7.94 -2.79
N THR A 53 13.57 -8.72 -1.93
CA THR A 53 14.48 -9.83 -2.30
C THR A 53 13.82 -10.92 -3.17
N ASN A 54 12.49 -11.01 -3.24
CA ASN A 54 11.77 -11.91 -4.15
C ASN A 54 10.54 -11.25 -4.78
N ALA A 55 10.54 -9.91 -4.87
CA ALA A 55 9.40 -9.21 -5.44
C ALA A 55 9.30 -9.52 -6.95
N ALA A 56 8.13 -10.00 -7.38
CA ALA A 56 7.81 -10.04 -8.81
C ALA A 56 7.72 -8.62 -9.34
N TYR A 57 8.32 -8.35 -10.50
CA TYR A 57 8.25 -7.05 -11.14
C TYR A 57 7.68 -7.16 -12.55
N THR A 58 6.66 -6.36 -12.85
CA THR A 58 6.09 -6.27 -14.19
C THR A 58 6.02 -4.85 -14.69
N GLU A 59 6.20 -4.70 -16.00
CA GLU A 59 6.00 -3.48 -16.76
C GLU A 59 5.01 -3.79 -17.88
N ASN A 60 3.88 -3.08 -17.93
CA ASN A 60 2.82 -3.29 -18.92
C ASN A 60 2.41 -4.77 -19.04
N PHE A 61 2.17 -5.40 -17.88
CA PHE A 61 1.76 -6.81 -17.72
C PHE A 61 2.78 -7.85 -18.21
N ARG A 62 4.04 -7.45 -18.41
CA ARG A 62 5.13 -8.36 -18.77
C ARG A 62 6.18 -8.39 -17.68
N THR A 63 6.72 -9.57 -17.38
CA THR A 63 7.83 -9.70 -16.44
C THR A 63 9.00 -8.83 -16.87
N ALA A 64 9.46 -8.00 -15.96
CA ALA A 64 10.58 -7.09 -16.14
C ALA A 64 11.64 -7.33 -15.07
N ASN A 65 12.87 -6.87 -15.32
CA ASN A 65 13.95 -6.96 -14.35
C ASN A 65 14.05 -5.65 -13.57
N ILE A 66 13.90 -5.70 -12.25
CA ILE A 66 13.90 -4.52 -11.37
C ILE A 66 15.22 -3.72 -11.42
N ARG A 67 16.33 -4.33 -11.85
CA ARG A 67 17.65 -3.68 -11.97
C ARG A 67 17.86 -2.98 -13.31
N THR A 68 17.04 -3.27 -14.32
CA THR A 68 17.23 -2.73 -15.67
C THR A 68 15.99 -2.06 -16.26
N GLY A 69 14.80 -2.35 -15.72
CA GLY A 69 13.54 -1.74 -16.10
C GLY A 69 13.44 -0.27 -15.68
N LEU A 70 12.32 0.36 -16.00
CA LEU A 70 12.08 1.79 -15.79
C LEU A 70 12.23 2.22 -14.32
N ILE A 71 11.89 1.36 -13.36
CA ILE A 71 12.08 1.64 -11.92
C ILE A 71 13.56 1.90 -11.53
N SER A 72 14.51 1.41 -12.33
CA SER A 72 15.95 1.63 -12.17
C SER A 72 16.49 2.81 -12.96
N LYS A 73 15.62 3.55 -13.68
CA LYS A 73 16.00 4.72 -14.47
C LYS A 73 15.61 5.98 -13.72
N PRO A 74 16.53 6.95 -13.56
CA PRO A 74 16.19 8.22 -12.93
C PRO A 74 15.19 8.98 -13.81
N LEU A 75 14.07 9.39 -13.21
CA LEU A 75 13.07 10.22 -13.85
C LEU A 75 12.87 11.53 -13.06
N LYS A 76 12.74 12.65 -13.76
CA LYS A 76 12.34 13.92 -13.13
C LYS A 76 10.85 13.87 -12.80
N VAL A 77 10.51 13.43 -11.59
CA VAL A 77 9.12 13.36 -11.11
C VAL A 77 8.57 14.78 -10.92
N ASP A 78 7.60 15.17 -11.76
CA ASP A 78 6.95 16.50 -11.68
C ASP A 78 5.70 16.48 -10.79
N TYR A 79 5.03 15.33 -10.72
CA TYR A 79 3.91 15.09 -9.82
C TYR A 79 3.87 13.62 -9.40
N ASN A 80 3.41 13.37 -8.17
CA ASN A 80 3.08 12.03 -7.73
C ASN A 80 1.91 12.07 -6.76
N ARG A 81 1.18 10.95 -6.69
CA ARG A 81 0.12 10.73 -5.72
C ARG A 81 0.05 9.26 -5.36
N SER A 82 -0.07 8.96 -4.06
CA SER A 82 -0.16 7.59 -3.57
C SER A 82 -1.46 7.35 -2.81
N LEU A 83 -2.00 6.14 -2.97
CA LEU A 83 -3.11 5.57 -2.22
C LEU A 83 -2.59 4.35 -1.44
N HIS A 84 -3.15 4.14 -0.25
CA HIS A 84 -2.70 3.09 0.67
C HIS A 84 -3.91 2.27 1.14
N ASP A 85 -3.91 0.99 0.80
CA ASP A 85 -4.91 0.03 1.22
C ASP A 85 -4.34 -0.81 2.36
N THR A 86 -4.81 -0.55 3.57
CA THR A 86 -4.38 -1.28 4.75
C THR A 86 -4.91 -2.71 4.74
N ILE A 87 -6.11 -2.95 4.20
CA ILE A 87 -6.79 -4.26 4.22
C ILE A 87 -6.09 -5.24 3.29
N GLU A 88 -5.86 -4.82 2.05
CA GLU A 88 -5.19 -5.66 1.05
C GLU A 88 -3.66 -5.58 1.12
N CYS A 89 -3.12 -4.81 2.07
CA CYS A 89 -1.68 -4.60 2.20
C CYS A 89 -1.06 -4.18 0.86
N ALA A 90 -1.60 -3.12 0.26
CA ALA A 90 -1.24 -2.68 -1.07
C ALA A 90 -1.17 -1.15 -1.17
N THR A 91 -0.42 -0.66 -2.15
CA THR A 91 -0.39 0.74 -2.51
C THR A 91 -0.56 0.91 -4.00
N TYR A 92 -1.05 2.08 -4.40
CA TYR A 92 -1.01 2.55 -5.78
C TYR A 92 -0.32 3.91 -5.79
N THR A 93 0.62 4.13 -6.70
CA THR A 93 1.28 5.42 -6.88
C THR A 93 1.23 5.82 -8.35
N GLU A 94 0.68 7.00 -8.60
CA GLU A 94 0.77 7.68 -9.89
C GLU A 94 2.03 8.55 -9.88
N VAL A 95 2.83 8.47 -10.94
CA VAL A 95 3.99 9.33 -11.20
C VAL A 95 3.82 9.96 -12.57
N ILE A 96 3.97 11.29 -12.63
CA ILE A 96 3.89 12.05 -13.88
C ILE A 96 5.24 12.72 -14.13
N VAL A 97 5.75 12.52 -15.34
CA VAL A 97 6.99 13.08 -15.86
C VAL A 97 6.63 13.85 -17.12
N THR A 98 6.87 15.16 -17.09
CA THR A 98 6.58 16.10 -18.19
C THR A 98 7.82 16.50 -18.97
N ASP A 99 8.92 15.74 -18.81
CA ASP A 99 10.13 15.92 -19.61
C ASP A 99 9.80 15.82 -21.11
N ARG A 100 10.24 16.81 -21.88
CA ARG A 100 9.99 16.87 -23.33
C ARG A 100 10.79 15.84 -24.10
N ALA A 101 11.91 15.36 -23.55
CA ALA A 101 12.73 14.34 -24.19
C ALA A 101 12.03 12.98 -24.18
N HIS A 102 11.41 12.63 -23.06
CA HIS A 102 10.61 11.41 -22.93
C HIS A 102 9.61 11.51 -21.76
N PRO A 103 8.36 11.92 -22.02
CA PRO A 103 7.35 12.05 -20.98
C PRO A 103 6.76 10.71 -20.57
N TYR A 104 6.31 10.59 -19.31
CA TYR A 104 5.69 9.39 -18.77
C TYR A 104 4.49 9.73 -17.89
N VAL A 105 3.48 8.86 -17.92
CA VAL A 105 2.49 8.70 -16.84
C VAL A 105 2.55 7.25 -16.41
N ILE A 106 2.89 7.03 -15.14
CA ILE A 106 3.17 5.70 -14.61
C ILE A 106 2.22 5.44 -13.46
N GLY A 107 1.47 4.34 -13.53
CA GLY A 107 0.70 3.81 -12.42
C GLY A 107 1.39 2.58 -11.87
N THR A 108 1.90 2.65 -10.64
CA THR A 108 2.57 1.51 -9.99
C THR A 108 1.78 1.02 -8.81
N GLN A 109 1.46 -0.27 -8.79
CA GLN A 109 0.90 -0.96 -7.63
C GLN A 109 1.98 -1.77 -6.93
N MET A 110 2.12 -1.61 -5.62
CA MET A 110 2.95 -2.46 -4.79
C MET A 110 2.07 -3.30 -3.88
N ARG A 111 2.30 -4.61 -3.82
CA ARG A 111 1.63 -5.54 -2.90
C ARG A 111 2.62 -6.08 -1.90
N PHE A 112 2.21 -6.14 -0.65
CA PHE A 112 3.06 -6.52 0.47
C PHE A 112 2.59 -7.83 1.11
N ASN A 113 3.43 -8.43 1.95
CA ASN A 113 2.93 -9.47 2.86
C ASN A 113 1.97 -8.89 3.88
N THR A 114 0.96 -9.68 4.25
CA THR A 114 0.17 -9.45 5.45
C THR A 114 1.04 -9.82 6.66
N PRO A 115 1.32 -8.88 7.58
CA PRO A 115 2.06 -9.20 8.79
C PRO A 115 1.31 -10.23 9.63
N THR A 116 2.01 -11.27 10.08
CA THR A 116 1.42 -12.34 10.93
C THR A 116 1.55 -12.07 12.42
N ASP A 117 2.42 -11.14 12.79
CA ASP A 117 2.59 -10.61 14.14
C ASP A 117 3.09 -9.15 14.07
N PRO A 118 3.03 -8.38 15.17
CA PRO A 118 3.45 -6.98 15.19
C PRO A 118 4.94 -6.72 14.92
N ALA A 119 5.80 -7.73 15.04
CA ALA A 119 7.24 -7.62 14.80
C ALA A 119 7.63 -8.06 13.37
N SER A 120 6.72 -8.72 12.64
CA SER A 120 6.92 -9.17 11.27
C SER A 120 7.15 -7.96 10.35
N PRO A 121 8.30 -7.89 9.65
CA PRO A 121 8.56 -6.79 8.74
C PRO A 121 7.60 -6.82 7.55
N LEU A 122 7.26 -5.63 7.06
CA LEU A 122 6.66 -5.49 5.74
C LEU A 122 7.72 -5.89 4.70
N THR A 123 7.29 -6.59 3.66
CA THR A 123 8.10 -7.09 2.54
C THR A 123 7.29 -6.95 1.25
N VAL A 124 7.94 -6.58 0.16
CA VAL A 124 7.30 -6.43 -1.15
C VAL A 124 7.18 -7.80 -1.80
N LYS A 125 5.94 -8.19 -2.15
CA LYS A 125 5.65 -9.42 -2.90
C LYS A 125 5.63 -9.17 -4.41
N GLN A 126 5.08 -8.04 -4.82
CA GLN A 126 4.87 -7.72 -6.23
C GLN A 126 4.88 -6.21 -6.45
N ILE A 127 5.46 -5.80 -7.56
CA ILE A 127 5.46 -4.43 -8.07
C ILE A 127 4.97 -4.53 -9.53
N ASP A 128 3.83 -3.91 -9.82
CA ASP A 128 3.28 -3.86 -11.18
C ASP A 128 3.22 -2.42 -11.63
N SER A 129 3.91 -2.10 -12.72
CA SER A 129 3.90 -0.77 -13.32
C SER A 129 3.19 -0.80 -14.66
N VAL A 130 2.15 0.01 -14.81
CA VAL A 130 1.60 0.38 -16.11
C VAL A 130 2.27 1.69 -16.51
N ILE A 131 3.04 1.64 -17.58
CA ILE A 131 3.85 2.74 -18.10
C ILE A 131 3.18 3.19 -19.39
N THR A 132 2.74 4.44 -19.41
CA THR A 132 2.23 5.09 -20.61
C THR A 132 3.17 6.22 -21.01
N ASP A 133 3.56 6.25 -22.28
CA ASP A 133 4.54 7.20 -22.80
C ASP A 133 4.28 7.62 -24.26
N GLN A 134 5.25 8.30 -24.86
CA GLN A 134 5.13 8.84 -26.20
C GLN A 134 4.88 7.73 -27.24
N GLY A 135 3.72 7.80 -27.90
CA GLY A 135 3.29 6.84 -28.93
C GLY A 135 2.03 6.08 -28.53
N ASP A 136 1.69 6.08 -27.23
CA ASP A 136 0.45 5.51 -26.75
C ASP A 136 -0.78 6.35 -27.14
N TRP A 137 -1.91 5.67 -27.28
CA TRP A 137 -3.16 6.28 -27.72
C TRP A 137 -3.62 7.39 -26.77
N LEU A 138 -3.81 8.59 -27.32
CA LEU A 138 -4.23 9.80 -26.60
C LEU A 138 -3.31 10.19 -25.42
N PHE A 139 -2.05 9.78 -25.45
CA PHE A 139 -1.11 10.13 -24.40
C PHE A 139 -0.80 11.63 -24.35
N ASN A 140 -0.94 12.25 -23.18
CA ASN A 140 -0.56 13.63 -22.92
C ASN A 140 -0.17 13.86 -21.46
N ALA A 141 1.12 13.68 -21.12
CA ALA A 141 1.63 13.87 -19.76
C ALA A 141 1.37 15.28 -19.21
N THR A 142 1.50 16.33 -20.04
CA THR A 142 1.24 17.72 -19.59
C THR A 142 -0.23 17.96 -19.26
N GLY A 143 -1.14 17.34 -20.02
CA GLY A 143 -2.57 17.35 -19.75
C GLY A 143 -2.90 16.60 -18.46
N THR A 144 -2.34 15.39 -18.29
CA THR A 144 -2.51 14.63 -17.03
C THR A 144 -1.99 15.44 -15.84
N PHE A 145 -0.79 16.01 -15.94
CA PHE A 145 -0.24 16.89 -14.90
C PHE A 145 -1.16 18.08 -14.61
N TYR A 146 -1.71 18.73 -15.65
CA TYR A 146 -2.62 19.86 -15.50
C TYR A 146 -3.84 19.48 -14.64
N TYR A 147 -4.50 18.35 -14.91
CA TYR A 147 -5.66 17.96 -14.13
C TYR A 147 -5.28 17.44 -12.74
N ALA A 148 -4.29 16.54 -12.65
CA ALA A 148 -3.86 15.92 -11.40
C ALA A 148 -3.36 16.94 -10.37
N SER A 149 -2.61 17.96 -10.79
CA SER A 149 -2.11 19.02 -9.90
C SER A 149 -3.21 19.91 -9.30
N ARG A 150 -4.44 19.85 -9.81
CA ARG A 150 -5.59 20.62 -9.34
C ARG A 150 -6.53 19.81 -8.45
N GLU A 151 -6.33 18.50 -8.35
CA GLU A 151 -7.14 17.65 -7.50
C GLU A 151 -6.82 17.92 -6.03
N ASN A 152 -7.88 18.01 -5.20
CA ASN A 152 -7.76 18.16 -3.76
C ASN A 152 -8.20 16.88 -3.04
N TRP A 153 -7.22 16.07 -2.65
CA TRP A 153 -7.42 14.81 -1.92
C TRP A 153 -7.28 15.01 -0.42
N PHE A 154 -8.09 15.90 0.16
CA PHE A 154 -8.08 16.16 1.59
C PHE A 154 -8.51 14.92 2.40
N VAL A 155 -8.01 14.82 3.63
CA VAL A 155 -8.44 13.77 4.57
C VAL A 155 -9.92 13.94 4.86
N ILE A 156 -10.71 12.92 4.58
CA ILE A 156 -12.15 12.93 4.84
C ILE A 156 -12.38 13.09 6.36
N PRO A 157 -13.08 14.15 6.80
CA PRO A 157 -13.35 14.34 8.22
C PRO A 157 -14.20 13.19 8.80
N PRO A 158 -14.01 12.82 10.08
CA PRO A 158 -14.75 11.72 10.72
C PRO A 158 -16.27 11.87 10.67
N ARG A 159 -16.77 13.10 10.61
CA ARG A 159 -18.21 13.40 10.62
C ARG A 159 -18.91 13.04 9.29
N VAL A 160 -18.17 12.99 8.18
CA VAL A 160 -18.74 12.69 6.84
C VAL A 160 -18.79 11.18 6.58
N THR A 161 -17.86 10.41 7.17
CA THR A 161 -17.83 8.94 7.06
C THR A 161 -18.98 8.25 7.81
N GLN A 162 -19.62 8.94 8.78
CA GLN A 162 -20.82 8.43 9.45
C GLN A 162 -22.06 8.46 8.54
N TYR A 163 -22.13 9.41 7.59
CA TYR A 163 -23.26 9.52 6.66
C TYR A 163 -23.29 8.34 5.69
N SER A 164 -22.14 7.96 5.11
CA SER A 164 -22.06 6.82 4.18
C SER A 164 -22.34 5.45 4.84
N ARG A 165 -21.92 5.24 6.11
CA ARG A 165 -22.29 4.03 6.87
C ARG A 165 -23.78 3.96 7.21
N ARG A 166 -24.46 5.11 7.37
CA ARG A 166 -25.92 5.15 7.60
C ARG A 166 -26.72 4.66 6.37
N TYR A 167 -26.23 4.88 5.15
CA TYR A 167 -26.85 4.33 3.94
C TYR A 167 -26.57 2.84 3.73
N GLN A 168 -25.38 2.33 4.09
CA GLN A 168 -25.10 0.89 4.03
C GLN A 168 -25.94 0.08 5.04
N GLY A 169 -26.34 0.68 6.16
CA GLY A 169 -27.30 0.08 7.09
C GLY A 169 -28.74 -0.03 6.55
N SER A 170 -29.09 0.71 5.49
CA SER A 170 -30.43 0.68 4.89
C SER A 170 -30.62 -0.44 3.86
N CYS A 171 -29.54 -1.06 3.38
CA CYS A 171 -29.62 -2.21 2.48
C CYS A 171 -29.81 -3.57 3.21
N ARG A 172 -29.74 -3.59 4.55
CA ARG A 172 -29.94 -4.81 5.38
C ARG A 172 -31.38 -5.02 5.88
N ARG A 173 -32.35 -4.21 5.44
CA ARG A 173 -33.77 -4.40 5.77
C ARG A 173 -34.64 -4.24 4.54
N LEU A 174 -34.46 -5.12 3.55
CA LEU A 174 -35.61 -5.49 2.72
C LEU A 174 -36.41 -6.51 3.54
N PRO A 175 -37.65 -6.20 3.97
CA PRO A 175 -38.53 -7.23 4.47
C PRO A 175 -38.69 -8.26 3.34
N ARG A 176 -38.52 -9.53 3.68
CA ARG A 176 -38.89 -10.66 2.82
C ARG A 176 -40.41 -10.58 2.60
N PHE A 177 -40.81 -9.83 1.59
CA PHE A 177 -42.11 -9.94 0.96
C PHE A 177 -41.88 -10.64 -0.36
N ILE A 178 -42.30 -11.90 -0.42
CA ILE A 178 -42.99 -12.58 -1.52
C ILE A 178 -43.11 -14.05 -1.08
N GLN A 179 -44.37 -14.43 -0.86
CA GLN A 179 -45.04 -15.74 -0.90
C GLN A 179 -44.25 -17.00 -0.50
#